data_AF-A0A372QI94-F1
#
_entry.id   AF-A0A372QI94-F1
#
_cell.length_a   1.000
_cell.length_b   1.000
_cell.length_c   1.000
_cell.angle_alpha   90.00
_cell.angle_beta   90.00
_cell.angle_gamma   90.00
#
_symmetry.space_group_name_H-M   'P 1'
#
loop_
_entity.id
_entity.type
_entity.pdbx_description
1 polymer ?
#
loop_
_entity_poly.entity_id
_entity_poly.type
_entity_poly.pdbx_seq_one_letter_code
_entity_poly.pdbx_strand_id
1 'polypeptide(L)'
;MVLDYAKGGNFDHWTYKNYRNFNWSYKLTTLWNIIKGLEEIHQKQMVHRDFHTGNILLNAIYVNNFNDNSIYVSDMGLCGKADDVNQNNIYGVMPYVAPEVLKGNPYTQAADIYSFGMIMYFVGTGKQPFSDCAHDKILALNICNGIRPEINEPEAPKCFIDLMKKCWDTNPDNRPKITEILELIDLYFCSYKYDKFTFKKFMKIKKEQQHYEIEKQCKEAEEYRKLHLTPSDESKRLTTHPQAFYTSRLLNPFTKDLPKDDNIGNNSVEVFDFTNDE
;
A
#
# COMPACT_ATOMS: atom_id res chain seq x y z
N MET A 1 20.82 -4.87 -19.72
CA MET A 1 21.01 -4.78 -18.26
C MET A 1 21.09 -6.20 -17.71
N VAL A 2 22.03 -6.50 -16.82
CA VAL A 2 22.16 -7.80 -16.14
C VAL A 2 21.89 -7.54 -14.66
N LEU A 3 20.95 -8.26 -14.07
CA LEU A 3 20.51 -8.09 -12.67
C LEU A 3 20.56 -9.42 -11.94
N ASP A 4 20.62 -9.38 -10.61
CA ASP A 4 20.52 -10.56 -9.77
C ASP A 4 19.13 -11.22 -9.91
N TYR A 5 19.12 -12.55 -9.90
CA TYR A 5 17.89 -13.34 -10.07
C TYR A 5 17.19 -13.59 -8.74
N ALA A 6 15.98 -13.05 -8.58
CA ALA A 6 15.12 -13.26 -7.41
C ALA A 6 14.33 -14.57 -7.54
N LYS A 7 14.76 -15.63 -6.84
CA LYS A 7 14.24 -17.00 -6.99
C LYS A 7 12.75 -17.18 -6.68
N GLY A 8 12.21 -16.34 -5.81
CA GLY A 8 10.80 -16.34 -5.40
C GLY A 8 9.87 -15.60 -6.36
N GLY A 9 10.41 -14.86 -7.34
CA GLY A 9 9.63 -14.05 -8.27
C GLY A 9 9.00 -12.81 -7.61
N ASN A 10 7.92 -12.30 -8.21
CA ASN A 10 7.21 -11.13 -7.67
C ASN A 10 6.30 -11.49 -6.48
N PHE A 11 5.99 -10.49 -5.66
CA PHE A 11 5.28 -10.66 -4.40
C PHE A 11 3.82 -11.11 -4.58
N ASP A 12 3.18 -10.69 -5.66
CA ASP A 12 1.82 -11.09 -6.00
C ASP A 12 1.72 -12.62 -6.16
N HIS A 13 2.50 -13.19 -7.09
CA HIS A 13 2.53 -14.64 -7.33
C HIS A 13 3.12 -15.42 -6.16
N TRP A 14 4.10 -14.84 -5.47
CA TRP A 14 4.71 -15.48 -4.32
C TRP A 14 3.68 -15.70 -3.19
N THR A 15 2.80 -14.71 -2.96
CA THR A 15 1.78 -14.77 -1.91
C THR A 15 0.79 -15.89 -2.17
N TYR A 16 0.40 -16.12 -3.43
CA TYR A 16 -0.50 -17.23 -3.78
C TYR A 16 -0.02 -18.58 -3.23
N LYS A 17 1.29 -18.87 -3.33
CA LYS A 17 1.87 -20.15 -2.89
C LYS A 17 2.11 -20.23 -1.38
N ASN A 18 2.21 -19.07 -0.72
CA ASN A 18 2.72 -18.97 0.65
C ASN A 18 1.69 -18.44 1.65
N TYR A 19 0.53 -17.97 1.19
CA TYR A 19 -0.45 -17.24 2.02
C TYR A 19 -0.84 -17.97 3.31
N ARG A 20 -1.04 -19.30 3.21
CA ARG A 20 -1.39 -20.13 4.37
C ARG A 20 -0.39 -20.00 5.52
N ASN A 21 0.90 -19.91 5.20
CA ASN A 21 1.99 -19.77 6.16
C ASN A 21 2.42 -18.30 6.38
N PHE A 22 1.84 -17.35 5.64
CA PHE A 22 2.13 -15.92 5.72
C PHE A 22 1.42 -15.26 6.91
N ASN A 23 1.85 -15.63 8.12
CA ASN A 23 1.35 -15.12 9.39
C ASN A 23 1.75 -13.66 9.64
N TRP A 24 1.18 -13.04 10.68
CA TRP A 24 1.46 -11.62 11.00
C TRP A 24 2.93 -11.29 11.27
N SER A 25 3.75 -12.24 11.70
CA SER A 25 5.19 -12.01 11.91
C SER A 25 5.91 -11.85 10.56
N TYR A 26 5.59 -12.72 9.60
CA TYR A 26 6.12 -12.61 8.24
C TYR A 26 5.55 -11.41 7.49
N LYS A 27 4.27 -11.06 7.70
CA LYS A 27 3.66 -9.85 7.13
C LYS A 27 4.39 -8.58 7.58
N LEU A 28 4.64 -8.43 8.87
CA LEU A 28 5.38 -7.28 9.42
C LEU A 28 6.84 -7.28 8.96
N THR A 29 7.50 -8.44 8.94
CA THR A 29 8.86 -8.57 8.37
C THR A 29 8.88 -8.12 6.91
N THR A 30 7.86 -8.47 6.13
CA THR A 30 7.78 -8.12 4.71
C THR A 30 7.65 -6.62 4.51
N LEU A 31 6.72 -5.99 5.23
CA LEU A 31 6.52 -4.55 5.15
C LEU A 31 7.74 -3.77 5.62
N TRP A 32 8.41 -4.24 6.66
CA TRP A 32 9.66 -3.64 7.14
C TRP A 32 10.73 -3.59 6.03
N ASN A 33 10.93 -4.70 5.30
CA ASN A 33 11.87 -4.75 4.19
C ASN A 33 11.44 -3.85 3.02
N ILE A 34 10.16 -3.84 2.68
CA ILE A 34 9.60 -3.02 1.59
C ILE A 34 9.81 -1.54 1.88
N ILE A 35 9.46 -1.08 3.10
CA ILE A 35 9.58 0.33 3.45
C ILE A 35 11.05 0.76 3.58
N LYS A 36 11.95 -0.14 4.01
CA LYS A 36 13.40 0.11 4.00
C LYS A 36 13.94 0.30 2.60
N GLY A 37 13.55 -0.55 1.65
CA GLY A 37 13.93 -0.38 0.25
C GLY A 37 13.41 0.94 -0.34
N LEU A 38 12.17 1.32 -0.02
CA LEU A 38 11.61 2.60 -0.46
C LEU A 38 12.32 3.80 0.20
N GLU A 39 12.72 3.69 1.46
CA GLU A 39 13.48 4.71 2.19
C GLU A 39 14.79 5.04 1.48
N GLU A 40 15.52 4.03 1.01
CA GLU A 40 16.78 4.23 0.26
C GLU A 40 16.59 5.01 -1.04
N ILE A 41 15.42 4.90 -1.67
CA ILE A 41 15.05 5.68 -2.86
C ILE A 41 14.73 7.12 -2.44
N HIS A 42 13.87 7.28 -1.43
CA HIS A 42 13.42 8.59 -0.97
C HIS A 42 14.56 9.44 -0.39
N GLN A 43 15.52 8.84 0.32
CA GLN A 43 16.72 9.52 0.82
C GLN A 43 17.59 10.11 -0.30
N LYS A 44 17.52 9.56 -1.51
CA LYS A 44 18.19 10.08 -2.71
C LYS A 44 17.37 11.17 -3.42
N GLN A 45 16.29 11.64 -2.81
CA GLN A 45 15.34 12.58 -3.40
C GLN A 45 14.72 12.07 -4.71
N MET A 46 14.52 10.75 -4.77
CA MET A 46 13.89 10.07 -5.90
C MET A 46 12.49 9.55 -5.51
N VAL A 47 11.69 9.27 -6.53
CA VAL A 47 10.35 8.67 -6.48
C VAL A 47 10.36 7.44 -7.37
N HIS A 48 9.81 6.33 -6.89
CA HIS A 48 9.74 5.05 -7.62
C HIS A 48 8.73 5.12 -8.78
N ARG A 49 7.58 5.76 -8.56
CA ARG A 49 6.48 6.03 -9.54
C ARG A 49 5.66 4.84 -9.99
N ASP A 50 6.23 3.64 -9.92
CA ASP A 50 5.51 2.40 -10.22
C ASP A 50 5.61 1.39 -9.07
N PHE A 51 5.29 1.84 -7.85
CA PHE A 51 5.47 1.05 -6.64
C PHE A 51 4.24 0.15 -6.41
N HIS A 52 4.37 -1.15 -6.60
CA HIS A 52 3.28 -2.11 -6.38
C HIS A 52 3.82 -3.52 -6.11
N THR A 53 2.95 -4.46 -5.77
CA THR A 53 3.33 -5.85 -5.42
C THR A 53 4.04 -6.61 -6.55
N GLY A 54 3.78 -6.25 -7.80
CA GLY A 54 4.48 -6.80 -8.97
C GLY A 54 5.95 -6.39 -9.07
N ASN A 55 6.31 -5.21 -8.53
CA ASN A 55 7.67 -4.67 -8.51
C ASN A 55 8.41 -4.93 -7.19
N ILE A 56 7.82 -5.74 -6.30
CA ILE A 56 8.49 -6.30 -5.12
C ILE A 56 8.91 -7.72 -5.45
N LEU A 57 10.21 -8.00 -5.40
CA LEU A 57 10.76 -9.31 -5.71
C LEU A 57 11.21 -10.04 -4.44
N LEU A 58 11.07 -11.36 -4.44
CA LEU A 58 11.50 -12.22 -3.35
C LEU A 58 12.61 -13.16 -3.78
N ASN A 59 13.65 -13.29 -2.95
CA ASN A 59 14.73 -14.25 -3.16
C ASN A 59 14.52 -15.58 -2.41
N ALA A 60 13.41 -15.70 -1.68
CA ALA A 60 13.01 -16.92 -0.99
C ALA A 60 11.76 -17.52 -1.66
N ILE A 61 11.81 -18.81 -2.04
CA ILE A 61 10.67 -19.51 -2.65
C ILE A 61 9.55 -19.73 -1.64
N TYR A 62 9.90 -20.04 -0.39
CA TYR A 62 8.97 -20.33 0.68
C TYR A 62 9.15 -19.35 1.83
N VAL A 63 8.06 -19.00 2.51
CA VAL A 63 8.08 -18.04 3.63
C VAL A 63 8.99 -18.45 4.78
N ASN A 64 9.10 -19.76 5.02
CA ASN A 64 9.96 -20.30 6.09
C ASN A 64 11.46 -20.10 5.79
N ASN A 65 11.82 -19.71 4.56
CA ASN A 65 13.19 -19.39 4.17
C ASN A 65 13.46 -17.88 4.20
N PHE A 66 12.54 -17.08 4.74
CA PHE A 66 12.72 -15.63 4.86
C PHE A 66 13.89 -15.32 5.79
N ASN A 67 14.70 -14.38 5.34
CA ASN A 67 15.65 -13.64 6.14
C ASN A 67 15.51 -12.15 5.81
N ASP A 68 16.26 -11.31 6.51
CA ASP A 68 16.20 -9.85 6.37
C ASP A 68 16.70 -9.34 5.00
N ASN A 69 17.18 -10.21 4.11
CA ASN A 69 17.61 -9.87 2.74
C ASN A 69 16.80 -10.66 1.69
N SER A 70 15.56 -11.03 2.01
CA SER A 70 14.74 -11.86 1.13
C SER A 70 13.82 -11.06 0.20
N ILE A 71 13.69 -9.75 0.38
CA ILE A 71 12.74 -8.90 -0.33
C ILE A 71 13.46 -7.68 -0.92
N TYR A 72 13.16 -7.37 -2.17
CA TYR A 72 13.82 -6.32 -2.93
C TYR A 72 12.77 -5.46 -3.65
N VAL A 73 12.95 -4.14 -3.59
CA VAL A 73 12.25 -3.21 -4.48
C VAL A 73 12.97 -3.23 -5.83
N SER A 74 12.22 -3.38 -6.92
CA SER A 74 12.74 -3.58 -8.27
C SER A 74 12.07 -2.66 -9.28
N ASP A 75 12.48 -2.76 -10.55
CA ASP A 75 11.97 -1.94 -11.65
C ASP A 75 12.14 -0.42 -11.45
N MET A 76 13.40 -0.01 -11.35
CA MET A 76 13.80 1.40 -11.24
C MET A 76 13.71 2.15 -12.58
N GLY A 77 13.09 1.58 -13.63
CA GLY A 77 13.07 2.14 -14.98
C GLY A 77 12.29 3.46 -15.08
N LEU A 78 11.30 3.66 -14.20
CA LEU A 78 10.51 4.89 -14.09
C LEU A 78 10.96 5.80 -12.93
N CYS A 79 11.93 5.33 -12.14
CA CYS A 79 12.42 6.04 -10.98
C CYS A 79 13.11 7.36 -11.39
N GLY A 80 12.79 8.45 -10.71
CA GLY A 80 13.34 9.75 -11.05
C GLY A 80 13.15 10.78 -9.95
N LYS A 81 13.59 12.02 -10.19
CA LYS A 81 13.44 13.10 -9.20
C LYS A 81 11.97 13.40 -8.95
N ALA A 82 11.65 13.80 -7.72
CA ALA A 82 10.36 14.42 -7.43
C ALA A 82 10.16 15.64 -8.36
N ASP A 83 8.93 15.85 -8.81
CA ASP A 83 8.51 17.03 -9.61
C ASP A 83 9.14 17.15 -11.01
N ASP A 84 9.63 16.06 -11.60
CA ASP A 84 10.02 16.06 -13.01
C ASP A 84 8.77 16.24 -13.91
N VAL A 85 8.58 17.48 -14.36
CA VAL A 85 7.37 17.96 -15.07
C VAL A 85 7.23 17.41 -16.49
N ASN A 86 8.23 16.69 -17.01
CA ASN A 86 8.23 16.18 -18.39
C ASN A 86 7.36 14.93 -18.60
N GLN A 87 6.42 14.65 -17.70
CA GLN A 87 5.68 13.39 -17.66
C GLN A 87 4.24 13.56 -18.11
N ASN A 88 4.06 13.64 -19.44
CA ASN A 88 2.72 13.60 -20.03
C ASN A 88 2.03 12.23 -19.86
N ASN A 89 2.79 11.18 -19.55
CA ASN A 89 2.28 9.81 -19.49
C ASN A 89 2.25 9.31 -18.04
N ILE A 90 1.08 8.86 -17.60
CA ILE A 90 0.87 8.18 -16.34
C ILE A 90 1.01 6.68 -16.60
N TYR A 91 1.98 6.06 -15.95
CA TYR A 91 2.21 4.62 -16.02
C TYR A 91 2.02 3.97 -14.65
N GLY A 92 1.49 2.75 -14.66
CA GLY A 92 1.53 1.87 -13.51
C GLY A 92 0.29 1.01 -13.39
N VAL A 93 0.05 0.51 -12.17
CA VAL A 93 -1.12 -0.31 -11.83
C VAL A 93 -2.17 0.58 -11.15
N MET A 94 -3.30 0.83 -11.83
CA MET A 94 -4.28 1.87 -11.47
C MET A 94 -4.65 1.91 -9.97
N PRO A 95 -5.00 0.81 -9.29
CA PRO A 95 -5.24 0.80 -7.85
C PRO A 95 -4.12 1.36 -6.96
N TYR A 96 -2.86 1.22 -7.39
CA TYR A 96 -1.68 1.66 -6.64
C TYR A 96 -1.25 3.09 -7.01
N VAL A 97 -1.82 3.69 -8.06
CA VAL A 97 -1.50 5.06 -8.46
C VAL A 97 -2.31 6.04 -7.61
N ALA A 98 -1.61 7.02 -7.02
CA ALA A 98 -2.19 8.01 -6.14
C ALA A 98 -3.23 8.91 -6.86
N PRO A 99 -4.29 9.37 -6.17
CA PRO A 99 -5.37 10.12 -6.79
C PRO A 99 -4.90 11.42 -7.48
N GLU A 100 -3.96 12.15 -6.88
CA GLU A 100 -3.37 13.36 -7.47
C GLU A 100 -2.61 13.05 -8.76
N VAL A 101 -1.93 11.90 -8.82
CA VAL A 101 -1.23 11.45 -10.03
C VAL A 101 -2.22 11.03 -11.12
N LEU A 102 -3.30 10.33 -10.75
CA LEU A 102 -4.38 10.01 -11.69
C LEU A 102 -5.01 11.28 -12.29
N LYS A 103 -5.07 12.38 -11.54
CA LYS A 103 -5.52 13.69 -12.04
C LYS A 103 -4.48 14.43 -12.91
N GLY A 104 -3.28 13.87 -13.04
CA GLY A 104 -2.20 14.43 -13.86
C GLY A 104 -1.24 15.35 -13.11
N ASN A 105 -1.30 15.40 -11.78
CA ASN A 105 -0.29 16.12 -11.01
C ASN A 105 1.05 15.33 -11.03
N PRO A 106 2.20 16.00 -10.85
CA PRO A 106 3.50 15.33 -10.84
C PRO A 106 3.62 14.25 -9.75
N TYR A 107 4.45 13.25 -10.02
CA TYR A 107 4.82 12.25 -9.03
C TYR A 107 5.67 12.85 -7.91
N THR A 108 5.25 12.59 -6.67
CA THR A 108 5.96 12.98 -5.45
C THR A 108 6.27 11.75 -4.60
N GLN A 109 7.12 11.89 -3.58
CA GLN A 109 7.35 10.81 -2.61
C GLN A 109 6.06 10.39 -1.90
N ALA A 110 5.14 11.33 -1.67
CA ALA A 110 3.82 11.04 -1.09
C ALA A 110 2.96 10.13 -1.99
N ALA A 111 3.17 10.14 -3.31
CA ALA A 111 2.53 9.21 -4.23
C ALA A 111 3.01 7.77 -4.02
N ASP A 112 4.32 7.55 -3.81
CA ASP A 112 4.83 6.23 -3.43
C ASP A 112 4.29 5.78 -2.06
N ILE A 113 4.07 6.70 -1.12
CA ILE A 113 3.46 6.39 0.19
C ILE A 113 2.00 5.93 0.03
N TYR A 114 1.23 6.53 -0.88
CA TYR A 114 -0.09 6.04 -1.23
C TYR A 114 -0.03 4.60 -1.75
N SER A 115 0.89 4.33 -2.67
CA SER A 115 1.10 3.00 -3.21
C SER A 115 1.50 1.99 -2.11
N PHE A 116 2.33 2.41 -1.15
CA PHE A 116 2.66 1.62 0.03
C PHE A 116 1.43 1.29 0.88
N GLY A 117 0.49 2.24 1.04
CA GLY A 117 -0.80 1.96 1.68
C GLY A 117 -1.60 0.84 0.98
N MET A 118 -1.60 0.80 -0.34
CA MET A 118 -2.22 -0.29 -1.11
C MET A 118 -1.47 -1.62 -0.97
N ILE A 119 -0.14 -1.59 -0.85
CA ILE A 119 0.67 -2.77 -0.53
C ILE A 119 0.35 -3.27 0.89
N MET A 120 0.16 -2.39 1.87
CA MET A 120 -0.29 -2.76 3.21
C MET A 120 -1.67 -3.44 3.16
N TYR A 121 -2.61 -2.93 2.36
CA TYR A 121 -3.90 -3.60 2.15
C TYR A 121 -3.73 -5.03 1.62
N PHE A 122 -2.90 -5.20 0.59
CA PHE A 122 -2.58 -6.52 0.04
C PHE A 122 -1.94 -7.45 1.08
N VAL A 123 -0.99 -6.96 1.89
CA VAL A 123 -0.37 -7.74 2.97
C VAL A 123 -1.39 -8.13 4.05
N GLY A 124 -2.28 -7.22 4.41
CA GLY A 124 -3.33 -7.44 5.39
C GLY A 124 -4.30 -8.54 4.96
N THR A 125 -4.85 -8.42 3.76
CA THR A 125 -5.97 -9.25 3.29
C THR A 125 -5.54 -10.44 2.42
N GLY A 126 -4.41 -10.32 1.71
CA GLY A 126 -4.02 -11.21 0.61
C GLY A 126 -4.81 -10.97 -0.68
N LYS A 127 -5.57 -9.87 -0.76
CA LYS A 127 -6.39 -9.51 -1.93
C LYS A 127 -5.76 -8.31 -2.61
N GLN A 128 -5.83 -8.29 -3.93
CA GLN A 128 -5.46 -7.11 -4.70
C GLN A 128 -6.49 -5.98 -4.46
N PRO A 129 -6.06 -4.71 -4.36
CA PRO A 129 -6.96 -3.58 -4.17
C PRO A 129 -7.89 -3.42 -5.39
N PHE A 130 -9.20 -3.33 -5.14
CA PHE A 130 -10.24 -3.25 -6.17
C PHE A 130 -10.25 -4.46 -7.13
N SER A 131 -10.05 -5.67 -6.59
CA SER A 131 -10.06 -6.93 -7.35
C SER A 131 -11.41 -7.28 -7.96
N ASP A 132 -12.50 -6.72 -7.45
CA ASP A 132 -13.88 -7.05 -7.78
C ASP A 132 -14.49 -6.16 -8.87
N CYS A 133 -13.77 -5.17 -9.39
CA CYS A 133 -14.28 -4.24 -10.40
C CYS A 133 -13.34 -4.06 -11.60
N ALA A 134 -13.86 -3.47 -12.68
CA ALA A 134 -13.07 -3.14 -13.85
C ALA A 134 -12.09 -2.00 -13.56
N HIS A 135 -10.87 -2.09 -14.09
CA HIS A 135 -9.89 -1.02 -14.01
C HIS A 135 -10.05 -0.09 -15.20
N ASP A 136 -11.09 0.73 -15.14
CA ASP A 136 -11.51 1.65 -16.18
C ASP A 136 -11.55 3.10 -15.69
N LYS A 137 -12.15 3.99 -16.49
CA LYS A 137 -12.31 5.40 -16.14
C LYS A 137 -13.20 5.61 -14.90
N ILE A 138 -14.18 4.72 -14.66
CA ILE A 138 -15.08 4.83 -13.50
C ILE A 138 -14.29 4.54 -12.23
N LEU A 139 -13.46 3.49 -12.21
CA LEU A 139 -12.60 3.21 -11.07
C LEU A 139 -11.62 4.37 -10.83
N ALA A 140 -10.96 4.88 -11.88
CA ALA A 140 -10.03 6.00 -11.74
C ALA A 140 -10.71 7.25 -11.12
N LEU A 141 -11.92 7.59 -11.57
CA LEU A 141 -12.73 8.67 -10.99
C LEU A 141 -13.11 8.40 -9.54
N ASN A 142 -13.54 7.18 -9.22
CA ASN A 142 -13.93 6.83 -7.86
C ASN A 142 -12.74 6.90 -6.90
N ILE A 143 -11.55 6.46 -7.31
CA ILE A 143 -10.32 6.57 -6.51
C ILE A 143 -10.03 8.05 -6.19
N CYS A 144 -10.16 8.93 -7.19
CA CYS A 144 -10.03 10.38 -7.05
C CYS A 144 -11.08 10.97 -6.11
N ASN A 145 -12.29 10.39 -6.07
CA ASN A 145 -13.37 10.76 -5.16
C ASN A 145 -13.25 10.13 -3.76
N GLY A 146 -12.17 9.40 -3.49
CA GLY A 146 -11.86 8.90 -2.15
C GLY A 146 -12.33 7.49 -1.84
N ILE A 147 -12.81 6.70 -2.81
CA ILE A 147 -13.09 5.28 -2.52
C ILE A 147 -11.80 4.57 -2.14
N ARG A 148 -11.88 3.62 -1.20
CA ARG A 148 -10.76 2.76 -0.78
C ARG A 148 -11.27 1.33 -0.59
N PRO A 149 -10.40 0.31 -0.75
CA PRO A 149 -10.77 -1.06 -0.43
C PRO A 149 -11.15 -1.22 1.04
N GLU A 150 -12.15 -2.05 1.32
CA GLU A 150 -12.61 -2.29 2.69
C GLU A 150 -11.73 -3.29 3.43
N ILE A 151 -11.39 -2.95 4.68
CA ILE A 151 -10.71 -3.81 5.65
C ILE A 151 -11.03 -3.30 7.06
N ASN A 152 -11.39 -4.21 7.95
CA ASN A 152 -11.80 -3.90 9.32
C ASN A 152 -11.19 -4.91 10.30
N GLU A 153 -11.26 -4.58 11.59
CA GLU A 153 -10.92 -5.55 12.64
C GLU A 153 -11.93 -6.72 12.63
N PRO A 154 -11.50 -7.96 12.92
CA PRO A 154 -10.13 -8.37 13.26
C PRO A 154 -9.34 -8.92 12.05
N GLU A 155 -9.68 -8.57 10.79
CA GLU A 155 -8.91 -9.04 9.61
C GLU A 155 -7.46 -8.55 9.62
N ALA A 156 -7.23 -7.36 10.19
CA ALA A 156 -5.92 -6.83 10.51
C ALA A 156 -5.92 -6.08 11.86
N PRO A 157 -4.75 -5.91 12.51
CA PRO A 157 -4.62 -5.10 13.72
C PRO A 157 -5.12 -3.68 13.50
N LYS A 158 -5.79 -3.09 14.50
CA LYS A 158 -6.25 -1.70 14.42
C LYS A 158 -5.13 -0.71 14.09
N CYS A 159 -3.99 -0.82 14.78
CA CYS A 159 -2.84 0.05 14.55
C CYS A 159 -2.29 -0.04 13.11
N PHE A 160 -2.41 -1.22 12.50
CA PHE A 160 -2.05 -1.47 11.12
C PHE A 160 -3.03 -0.79 10.16
N ILE A 161 -4.34 -0.98 10.38
CA ILE A 161 -5.40 -0.36 9.58
C ILE A 161 -5.30 1.16 9.66
N ASP A 162 -5.06 1.71 10.84
CA ASP A 162 -4.91 3.15 11.07
C ASP A 162 -3.71 3.72 10.29
N LEU A 163 -2.55 3.05 10.32
CA LEU A 163 -1.38 3.47 9.55
C LEU A 163 -1.62 3.37 8.04
N MET A 164 -2.13 2.23 7.58
CA MET A 164 -2.48 2.01 6.17
C MET A 164 -3.45 3.10 5.68
N LYS A 165 -4.45 3.45 6.51
CA LYS A 165 -5.42 4.49 6.18
C LYS A 165 -4.82 5.89 6.06
N LYS A 166 -3.80 6.19 6.86
CA LYS A 166 -3.02 7.43 6.72
C LYS A 166 -2.15 7.44 5.46
N CYS A 167 -1.55 6.30 5.11
CA CYS A 167 -0.71 6.19 3.91
C CYS A 167 -1.48 6.47 2.62
N TRP A 168 -2.74 6.02 2.51
CA TRP A 168 -3.55 6.21 1.30
C TRP A 168 -4.52 7.40 1.38
N ASP A 169 -4.26 8.38 2.25
CA ASP A 169 -5.11 9.58 2.37
C ASP A 169 -5.25 10.29 1.00
N THR A 170 -6.42 10.83 0.71
CA THR A 170 -6.67 11.53 -0.55
C THR A 170 -5.78 12.75 -0.69
N ASN A 171 -5.56 13.49 0.40
CA ASN A 171 -4.63 14.61 0.40
C ASN A 171 -3.19 14.09 0.61
N PRO A 172 -2.27 14.28 -0.35
CA PRO A 172 -0.87 13.87 -0.18
C PRO A 172 -0.19 14.46 1.05
N ASP A 173 -0.57 15.66 1.50
CA ASP A 173 0.04 16.34 2.65
C ASP A 173 -0.32 15.70 4.00
N ASN A 174 -1.42 14.94 4.05
CA ASN A 174 -1.84 14.20 5.23
C ASN A 174 -1.08 12.87 5.39
N ARG A 175 -0.37 12.43 4.34
CA ARG A 175 0.33 11.15 4.34
C ARG A 175 1.60 11.26 5.19
N PRO A 176 1.91 10.23 6.00
CA PRO A 176 3.08 10.25 6.87
C PRO A 176 4.37 10.25 6.06
N LYS A 177 5.43 10.83 6.62
CA LYS A 177 6.76 10.72 6.02
C LYS A 177 7.29 9.31 6.15
N ILE A 178 8.17 8.88 5.24
CA ILE A 178 8.74 7.54 5.26
C ILE A 178 9.43 7.19 6.59
N THR A 179 10.05 8.17 7.24
CA THR A 179 10.67 8.02 8.57
C THR A 179 9.65 7.69 9.66
N GLU A 180 8.47 8.32 9.63
CA GLU A 180 7.39 8.06 10.60
C GLU A 180 6.78 6.67 10.39
N ILE A 181 6.61 6.26 9.13
CA ILE A 181 6.13 4.92 8.77
C ILE A 181 7.11 3.86 9.28
N LEU A 182 8.41 4.07 9.06
CA LEU A 182 9.46 3.18 9.53
C LEU A 182 9.44 3.02 11.05
N GLU A 183 9.37 4.12 11.80
CA GLU A 183 9.31 4.05 13.27
C GLU A 183 8.08 3.27 13.77
N LEU A 184 6.95 3.38 13.08
CA LEU A 184 5.73 2.64 13.42
C LEU A 184 5.84 1.16 13.05
N ILE A 185 6.35 0.83 11.86
CA ILE A 185 6.55 -0.56 11.44
C ILE A 185 7.61 -1.25 12.31
N ASP A 186 8.69 -0.56 12.66
CA ASP A 186 9.69 -1.02 13.64
C ASP A 186 9.03 -1.35 14.98
N LEU A 187 8.17 -0.45 15.47
CA LEU A 187 7.43 -0.68 16.70
C LEU A 187 6.51 -1.90 16.58
N TYR A 188 5.80 -2.07 15.47
CA TYR A 188 4.90 -3.21 15.25
C TYR A 188 5.65 -4.53 15.18
N PHE A 189 6.71 -4.56 14.37
CA PHE A 189 7.61 -5.70 14.22
C PHE A 189 8.23 -6.11 15.55
N CYS A 190 8.84 -5.16 16.27
CA CYS A 190 9.45 -5.44 17.57
C CYS A 190 8.42 -5.91 18.58
N SER A 191 7.21 -5.32 18.58
CA SER A 191 6.19 -5.67 19.57
C SER A 191 5.62 -7.06 19.37
N TYR A 192 5.55 -7.55 18.14
CA TYR A 192 4.99 -8.86 17.84
C TYR A 192 6.03 -9.98 17.77
N LYS A 193 7.26 -9.67 17.34
CA LYS A 193 8.31 -10.68 17.11
C LYS A 193 9.16 -10.97 18.34
N TYR A 194 9.35 -10.00 19.21
CA TYR A 194 10.24 -10.13 20.36
C TYR A 194 9.48 -10.28 21.67
N ASP A 195 10.08 -11.04 22.58
CA ASP A 195 9.64 -11.08 23.97
C ASP A 195 9.84 -9.72 24.65
N LYS A 196 9.14 -9.52 25.76
CA LYS A 196 9.15 -8.27 26.54
C LYS A 196 10.56 -7.78 26.88
N PHE A 197 11.47 -8.67 27.28
CA PHE A 197 12.82 -8.29 27.68
C PHE A 197 13.61 -7.78 26.47
N THR A 198 13.54 -8.50 25.35
CA THR A 198 14.17 -8.11 24.10
C THR A 198 13.59 -6.80 23.56
N PHE A 199 12.26 -6.65 23.55
CA PHE A 199 11.59 -5.41 23.15
C PHE A 199 12.08 -4.19 23.95
N LYS A 200 12.14 -4.29 25.28
CA LYS A 200 12.58 -3.20 26.16
C LYS A 200 14.01 -2.75 25.86
N LYS A 201 14.89 -3.71 25.56
CA LYS A 201 16.29 -3.44 25.21
C LYS A 201 16.39 -2.65 23.89
N PHE A 202 15.59 -2.99 22.89
CA PHE A 202 15.63 -2.34 21.58
C PHE A 202 14.91 -0.98 21.55
N MET A 203 13.67 -0.90 22.05
CA MET A 203 12.82 0.28 21.86
C MET A 203 12.99 1.38 22.92
N LYS A 204 13.78 1.12 23.97
CA LYS A 204 13.87 1.95 25.19
C LYS A 204 12.49 2.03 25.90
N ILE A 205 12.49 2.16 27.23
CA ILE A 205 11.32 1.89 28.11
C ILE A 205 10.03 2.73 27.80
N LYS A 206 10.11 3.76 26.94
CA LYS A 206 9.03 4.74 26.73
C LYS A 206 7.74 4.20 26.08
N LYS A 207 7.72 3.00 25.49
CA LYS A 207 6.58 2.47 24.71
C LYS A 207 5.98 1.16 25.26
N GLU A 208 6.17 0.85 26.55
CA GLU A 208 5.73 -0.45 27.13
C GLU A 208 4.21 -0.69 27.03
N GLN A 209 3.37 0.33 27.23
CA GLN A 209 1.92 0.13 27.11
C GLN A 209 1.49 -0.13 25.65
N GLN A 210 2.06 0.63 24.70
CA GLN A 210 1.79 0.46 23.28
C GLN A 210 2.19 -0.94 22.79
N HIS A 211 3.31 -1.47 23.29
CA HIS A 211 3.77 -2.82 22.99
C HIS A 211 2.69 -3.88 23.26
N TYR A 212 2.10 -3.88 24.44
CA TYR A 212 1.08 -4.86 24.82
C TYR A 212 -0.19 -4.75 23.99
N GLU A 213 -0.59 -3.52 23.68
CA GLU A 213 -1.76 -3.28 22.84
C GLU A 213 -1.55 -3.80 21.42
N ILE A 214 -0.39 -3.50 20.83
CA ILE A 214 -0.03 -3.97 19.48
C ILE A 214 0.10 -5.49 19.45
N GLU A 215 0.80 -6.08 20.42
CA GLU A 215 0.97 -7.53 20.52
C GLU A 215 -0.40 -8.24 20.59
N LYS A 216 -1.31 -7.70 21.41
CA LYS A 216 -2.68 -8.21 21.53
C LYS A 216 -3.44 -8.14 20.20
N GLN A 217 -3.47 -6.97 19.56
CA GLN A 217 -4.16 -6.80 18.27
C GLN A 217 -3.61 -7.73 17.18
N CYS A 218 -2.28 -7.91 17.11
CA CYS A 218 -1.64 -8.85 16.18
C CYS A 218 -2.00 -10.31 16.46
N LYS A 219 -2.09 -10.73 17.72
CA LYS A 219 -2.55 -12.07 18.09
C LYS A 219 -4.01 -12.30 17.68
N GLU A 220 -4.88 -11.34 17.96
CA GLU A 220 -6.30 -11.41 17.57
C GLU A 220 -6.47 -11.52 16.05
N ALA A 221 -5.72 -10.72 15.28
CA ALA A 221 -5.75 -10.78 13.83
C ALA A 221 -5.15 -12.09 13.26
N GLU A 222 -4.16 -12.68 13.94
CA GLU A 222 -3.60 -13.98 13.56
C GLU A 222 -4.57 -15.13 13.82
N GLU A 223 -5.28 -15.10 14.94
CA GLU A 223 -6.34 -16.09 15.22
C GLU A 223 -7.49 -15.95 14.23
N TYR A 224 -7.93 -14.73 13.92
CA TYR A 224 -8.92 -14.51 12.86
C TYR A 224 -8.45 -15.07 11.52
N ARG A 225 -7.21 -14.77 11.11
CA ARG A 225 -6.62 -15.30 9.87
C ARG A 225 -6.70 -16.83 9.85
N LYS A 226 -6.25 -17.51 10.89
CA LYS A 226 -6.25 -18.99 10.99
C LYS A 226 -7.66 -19.58 10.84
N LEU A 227 -8.67 -18.95 11.44
CA LEU A 227 -10.07 -19.39 11.35
C LEU A 227 -10.63 -19.24 9.92
N HIS A 228 -10.12 -18.31 9.12
CA HIS A 228 -10.56 -17.99 7.76
C HIS A 228 -9.55 -18.44 6.67
N LEU A 229 -8.75 -19.46 6.97
CA LEU A 229 -7.90 -20.19 6.01
C LEU A 229 -8.66 -21.36 5.37
N THR A 230 -9.88 -21.12 4.87
CA THR A 230 -10.63 -22.15 4.14
C THR A 230 -10.24 -22.14 2.65
N PRO A 231 -10.35 -23.29 1.94
CA PRO A 231 -10.13 -23.33 0.48
C PRO A 231 -11.06 -22.38 -0.30
N SER A 232 -12.27 -22.13 0.21
CA SER A 232 -13.20 -21.16 -0.39
C SER A 232 -12.66 -19.74 -0.31
N ASP A 233 -12.09 -19.37 0.84
CA ASP A 233 -11.49 -18.04 1.04
C ASP A 233 -10.20 -17.87 0.24
N GLU A 234 -9.40 -18.94 0.07
CA GLU A 234 -8.25 -18.95 -0.84
C GLU A 234 -8.68 -18.69 -2.30
N SER A 235 -9.71 -19.39 -2.80
CA SER A 235 -10.23 -19.19 -4.15
C SER A 235 -10.76 -17.77 -4.38
N LYS A 236 -11.49 -17.21 -3.40
CA LYS A 236 -12.00 -15.82 -3.47
C LYS A 236 -10.88 -14.79 -3.53
N ARG A 237 -9.77 -15.00 -2.78
CA ARG A 237 -8.59 -14.12 -2.82
C ARG A 237 -7.91 -14.07 -4.20
N LEU A 238 -8.10 -15.11 -5.01
CA LEU A 238 -7.46 -15.27 -6.33
C LEU A 238 -8.36 -14.85 -7.48
N THR A 239 -9.64 -14.70 -7.24
CA THR A 239 -10.60 -14.33 -8.27
C THR A 239 -10.57 -12.82 -8.44
N THR A 240 -10.24 -12.37 -9.64
CA THR A 240 -10.28 -10.96 -10.03
C THR A 240 -11.30 -10.75 -11.13
N HIS A 241 -11.87 -9.55 -11.19
CA HIS A 241 -12.72 -9.13 -12.28
C HIS A 241 -11.96 -9.28 -13.60
N PRO A 242 -12.58 -9.77 -14.70
CA PRO A 242 -11.86 -10.01 -15.98
C PRO A 242 -11.21 -8.77 -16.60
N GLN A 243 -11.63 -7.57 -16.18
CA GLN A 243 -11.08 -6.29 -16.60
C GLN A 243 -10.24 -5.59 -15.51
N ALA A 244 -9.86 -6.31 -14.45
CA ALA A 244 -8.87 -5.86 -13.48
C ALA A 244 -7.45 -6.24 -13.97
N PHE A 245 -6.53 -5.28 -13.94
CA PHE A 245 -5.17 -5.45 -14.45
C PHE A 245 -4.14 -5.05 -13.38
N TYR A 246 -3.32 -6.01 -12.95
CA TYR A 246 -2.28 -5.82 -11.93
C TYR A 246 -0.86 -5.76 -12.50
N THR A 247 -0.76 -5.43 -13.78
CA THR A 247 0.50 -5.18 -14.49
C THR A 247 0.55 -3.74 -14.98
N SER A 248 1.74 -3.15 -14.93
CA SER A 248 1.95 -1.75 -15.28
C SER A 248 1.58 -1.48 -16.73
N ARG A 249 0.82 -0.40 -16.96
CA ARG A 249 0.38 0.03 -18.29
C ARG A 249 0.19 1.53 -18.35
N LEU A 250 0.06 2.07 -19.56
CA LEU A 250 -0.30 3.47 -19.77
C LEU A 250 -1.75 3.71 -19.31
N LEU A 251 -1.93 4.66 -18.39
CA LEU A 251 -3.23 4.96 -17.78
C LEU A 251 -3.94 6.19 -18.38
N ASN A 252 -3.26 6.98 -19.21
CA ASN A 252 -3.82 8.15 -19.89
C ASN A 252 -5.20 7.94 -20.55
N PRO A 253 -5.50 6.79 -21.20
CA PRO A 253 -6.82 6.55 -21.77
C PRO A 253 -7.97 6.61 -20.75
N PHE A 254 -7.68 6.33 -19.48
CA PHE A 254 -8.64 6.31 -18.38
C PHE A 254 -8.67 7.61 -17.58
N THR A 255 -7.61 8.43 -17.66
CA THR A 255 -7.42 9.61 -16.81
C THR A 255 -7.58 10.95 -17.51
N LYS A 256 -7.48 10.99 -18.85
CA LYS A 256 -7.46 12.23 -19.65
C LYS A 256 -8.58 13.25 -19.38
N ASP A 257 -9.76 12.77 -18.97
CA ASP A 257 -10.95 13.62 -18.75
C ASP A 257 -11.32 13.70 -17.25
N LEU A 258 -10.43 13.30 -16.34
CA LEU A 258 -10.68 13.45 -14.92
C LEU A 258 -10.63 14.94 -14.52
N PRO A 259 -11.44 15.37 -13.54
CA PRO A 259 -11.37 16.73 -13.01
C PRO A 259 -9.95 17.00 -12.50
N LYS A 260 -9.30 18.03 -13.05
CA LYS A 260 -8.02 18.52 -12.54
C LYS A 260 -8.24 19.33 -11.28
N ASP A 261 -7.23 19.43 -10.44
CA ASP A 261 -7.28 20.21 -9.20
C ASP A 261 -7.26 21.75 -9.41
N ASP A 262 -7.49 22.22 -10.64
CA ASP A 262 -7.49 23.65 -10.99
C ASP A 262 -8.88 24.28 -10.72
N ASN A 263 -8.88 25.30 -9.82
CA ASN A 263 -9.97 26.20 -9.39
C ASN A 263 -10.86 25.77 -8.21
N ILE A 264 -10.26 25.62 -7.02
CA ILE A 264 -10.87 26.15 -5.79
C ILE A 264 -10.42 27.61 -5.64
N GLY A 265 -10.88 28.44 -6.57
CA GLY A 265 -10.61 29.86 -6.63
C GLY A 265 -11.74 30.52 -7.39
N ASN A 266 -12.69 31.09 -6.64
CA ASN A 266 -13.89 31.80 -7.12
C ASN A 266 -14.92 30.95 -7.89
N ASN A 267 -15.83 30.33 -7.15
CA ASN A 267 -17.24 30.40 -7.49
C ASN A 267 -18.00 30.71 -6.20
N SER A 268 -18.46 31.96 -6.08
CA SER A 268 -19.54 32.33 -5.18
C SER A 268 -20.69 31.36 -5.41
N VAL A 269 -21.08 30.65 -4.35
CA VAL A 269 -22.33 29.89 -4.32
C VAL A 269 -23.45 30.92 -4.46
N GLU A 270 -24.04 31.05 -5.65
CA GLU A 270 -25.36 31.63 -5.76
C GLU A 270 -26.33 30.64 -5.13
N VAL A 271 -26.74 30.97 -3.90
CA VAL A 271 -27.87 30.33 -3.24
C VAL A 271 -29.13 30.78 -4.00
N PHE A 272 -29.65 29.91 -4.86
CA PHE A 272 -31.02 30.07 -5.36
C PHE A 272 -31.98 29.64 -4.26
N ASP A 273 -32.54 30.63 -3.58
CA ASP A 273 -33.59 30.48 -2.60
C ASP A 273 -34.92 30.23 -3.33
N PHE A 274 -35.39 28.97 -3.30
CA PHE A 274 -36.73 28.61 -3.77
C PHE A 274 -37.70 28.65 -2.60
N THR A 275 -37.99 29.86 -2.12
CA THR A 275 -39.22 30.11 -1.35
C THR A 275 -39.78 31.48 -1.74
N ASN A 276 -40.82 31.45 -2.58
CA ASN A 276 -41.99 32.35 -2.56
C ASN A 276 -42.65 32.33 -3.94
N ASP A 277 -43.69 31.53 -4.09
CA ASP A 277 -44.86 31.89 -4.88
C ASP A 277 -46.07 31.38 -4.08
N GLU A 278 -46.80 32.32 -3.49
CA GLU A 278 -48.22 32.19 -3.13
C GLU A 278 -49.10 32.36 -4.37
#